data_AF-A0A0Q0GSF8-F1
#
_entry.id   AF-A0A0Q0GSF8-F1
#
_cell.length_a   1.000
_cell.length_b   1.000
_cell.length_c   1.000
_cell.angle_alpha   90.00
_cell.angle_beta   90.00
_cell.angle_gamma   90.00
#
_symmetry.space_group_name_H-M   'P 1'
#
loop_
_entity.id
_entity.type
_entity.pdbx_description
1 polymer ?
#
loop_
_entity_poly.entity_id
_entity_poly.type
_entity_poly.pdbx_seq_one_letter_code
_entity_poly.pdbx_strand_id
1 'polypeptide(L)'
;MDKYKYVVFGCAVFFINCFVFYVSVISEQNHVIKHQVIETEKQVALDLPLIALSNALLKHSGNQHAVQDYLIKLNDYLGNNLRLVKIVPKSAKPLVLKPNQFVRTLKSSTTHVSLVFEKNAQFWSETRFLICLLFLVLSVLFSKWLKSITEMPAEVKGTPQNANTEVSTPKELVLIIDLNTKTLSNNYFPENTVCLANKPLCFYLALIEFCRDNRDVVLNQNKYVPDELIELANKYFYRLIELGHTIRKRPNFNSSLEKTLSEIRAALDEVLSEHPDMKDIYYPPKAYGEGSRSRLHSYALINIAKGNIEIKGK
;
A
#
# COMPACT_ATOMS: atom_id res chain seq x y z
N MET A 1 -25.04 5.78 -16.63
CA MET A 1 -23.70 6.42 -16.64
C MET A 1 -22.66 5.65 -15.80
N ASP A 2 -23.07 4.71 -14.93
CA ASP A 2 -22.16 4.07 -13.96
C ASP A 2 -21.13 3.10 -14.54
N LYS A 3 -21.48 2.34 -15.60
CA LYS A 3 -20.57 1.34 -16.20
C LYS A 3 -19.23 1.91 -16.71
N TYR A 4 -19.22 3.18 -17.12
CA TYR A 4 -18.02 3.82 -17.66
C TYR A 4 -17.14 4.48 -16.59
N LYS A 5 -17.63 4.63 -15.34
CA LYS A 5 -16.89 5.32 -14.27
C LYS A 5 -15.57 4.62 -13.95
N TYR A 6 -15.57 3.30 -13.81
CA TYR A 6 -14.36 2.51 -13.52
C TYR A 6 -13.39 2.43 -14.69
N VAL A 7 -13.91 2.48 -15.92
CA VAL A 7 -13.09 2.52 -17.14
C VAL A 7 -12.38 3.87 -17.25
N VAL A 8 -13.11 4.97 -17.03
CA VAL A 8 -12.54 6.33 -17.02
C VAL A 8 -11.49 6.46 -15.92
N PHE A 9 -11.76 5.91 -14.74
CA PHE A 9 -10.79 5.88 -13.64
C PHE A 9 -9.52 5.10 -14.01
N GLY A 10 -9.65 3.91 -14.62
CA GLY A 10 -8.52 3.13 -15.11
C GLY A 10 -7.69 3.90 -16.13
N CYS A 11 -8.35 4.48 -17.13
CA CYS A 11 -7.68 5.34 -18.11
C CYS A 11 -6.91 6.48 -17.43
N ALA A 12 -7.49 7.15 -16.44
CA ALA A 12 -6.82 8.21 -15.70
C ALA A 12 -5.57 7.69 -14.96
N VAL A 13 -5.67 6.57 -14.24
CA VAL A 13 -4.53 5.94 -13.56
C VAL A 13 -3.44 5.54 -14.56
N PHE A 14 -3.82 5.01 -15.73
CA PHE A 14 -2.88 4.64 -16.79
C PHE A 14 -2.12 5.88 -17.31
N PHE A 15 -2.83 6.96 -17.65
CA PHE A 15 -2.21 8.19 -18.15
C PHE A 15 -1.30 8.83 -17.10
N ILE A 16 -1.70 8.83 -15.82
CA ILE A 16 -0.87 9.35 -14.73
C ILE A 16 0.43 8.54 -14.62
N ASN A 17 0.35 7.21 -14.60
CA ASN A 17 1.54 6.36 -14.51
C ASN A 17 2.45 6.53 -15.75
N CYS A 18 1.88 6.59 -16.95
CA CYS A 18 2.63 6.85 -18.17
C CYS A 18 3.30 8.23 -18.14
N PHE A 19 2.62 9.24 -17.62
CA PHE A 19 3.18 10.59 -17.49
C PHE A 19 4.35 10.63 -16.50
N VAL A 20 4.17 10.04 -15.31
CA VAL A 20 5.25 9.95 -14.31
C VAL A 20 6.45 9.18 -14.86
N PHE A 21 6.20 8.06 -15.54
CA PHE A 21 7.25 7.28 -16.20
C PHE A 21 7.96 8.07 -17.30
N TYR A 22 7.21 8.78 -18.15
CA TYR A 22 7.77 9.63 -19.19
C TYR A 22 8.70 10.70 -18.62
N VAL A 23 8.26 11.41 -17.57
CA VAL A 23 9.08 12.42 -16.87
C VAL A 23 10.33 11.79 -16.27
N SER A 24 10.19 10.60 -15.65
CA SER A 24 11.30 9.86 -15.06
C SER A 24 12.36 9.48 -16.11
N VAL A 25 11.95 8.90 -17.25
CA VAL A 25 12.84 8.52 -18.34
C VAL A 25 13.56 9.74 -18.93
N ILE A 26 12.85 10.86 -19.14
CA ILE A 26 13.49 12.08 -19.63
C ILE A 26 14.52 12.62 -18.64
N SER A 27 14.19 12.58 -17.35
CA SER A 27 15.12 13.00 -16.30
C SER A 27 16.40 12.15 -16.33
N GLU A 28 16.25 10.82 -16.34
CA GLU A 28 17.37 9.89 -16.41
C GLU A 28 18.22 10.11 -17.67
N GLN A 29 17.59 10.23 -18.84
CA GLN A 29 18.31 10.52 -20.10
C GLN A 29 19.10 11.82 -20.02
N ASN A 30 18.52 12.87 -19.43
CA ASN A 30 19.22 14.14 -19.27
C ASN A 30 20.43 14.01 -18.34
N HIS A 31 20.33 13.21 -17.26
CA HIS A 31 21.44 12.92 -16.37
C HIS A 31 22.56 12.16 -17.07
N VAL A 32 22.23 11.09 -17.81
CA VAL A 32 23.19 10.28 -18.58
C VAL A 32 23.89 11.14 -19.64
N ILE A 33 23.13 11.90 -20.44
CA ILE A 33 23.70 12.79 -21.47
C ILE A 33 24.61 13.83 -20.82
N LYS A 34 24.21 14.43 -19.70
CA LYS A 34 25.05 15.42 -19.01
C LYS A 34 26.37 14.80 -18.54
N HIS A 35 26.34 13.59 -18.01
CA HIS A 35 27.56 12.88 -17.60
C HIS A 35 28.46 12.59 -18.80
N GLN A 36 27.89 12.00 -19.87
CA GLN A 36 28.63 11.69 -21.09
C GLN A 36 29.25 12.94 -21.72
N VAL A 37 28.55 14.08 -21.74
CA VAL A 37 29.10 15.36 -22.23
C VAL A 37 30.33 15.77 -21.43
N ILE A 38 30.27 15.73 -20.10
CA ILE A 38 31.39 16.12 -19.23
C ILE A 38 32.59 15.19 -19.43
N GLU A 39 32.34 13.88 -19.56
CA GLU A 39 33.38 12.89 -19.82
C GLU A 39 34.04 13.09 -21.19
N THR A 40 33.22 13.33 -22.22
CA THR A 40 33.69 13.66 -23.58
C THR A 40 34.51 14.95 -23.57
N GLU A 41 34.04 15.97 -22.85
CA GLU A 41 34.76 17.24 -22.70
C GLU A 41 36.15 17.03 -22.10
N LYS A 42 36.25 16.23 -21.04
CA LYS A 42 37.53 15.89 -20.40
C LYS A 42 38.45 15.13 -21.36
N GLN A 43 37.92 14.12 -22.04
CA GLN A 43 38.70 13.33 -23.00
C GLN A 43 39.21 14.21 -24.15
N VAL A 44 38.33 15.01 -24.77
CA VAL A 44 38.72 15.92 -25.84
C VAL A 44 39.70 17.00 -25.34
N ALA A 45 39.59 17.44 -24.10
CA ALA A 45 40.55 18.38 -23.52
C ALA A 45 41.95 17.76 -23.34
N LEU A 46 42.02 16.49 -22.93
CA LEU A 46 43.28 15.74 -22.83
C LEU A 46 43.90 15.48 -24.19
N ASP A 47 43.07 15.09 -25.16
CA ASP A 47 43.51 14.74 -26.52
C ASP A 47 43.72 15.99 -27.41
N LEU A 48 43.31 17.18 -26.97
CA LEU A 48 43.33 18.42 -27.75
C LEU A 48 44.69 18.71 -28.43
N PRO A 49 45.85 18.52 -27.78
CA PRO A 49 47.15 18.72 -28.41
C PRO A 49 47.45 17.74 -29.55
N LEU A 50 46.83 16.55 -29.53
CA LEU A 50 47.00 15.49 -30.54
C LEU A 50 46.03 15.69 -31.71
N ILE A 51 44.92 16.41 -31.50
CA ILE A 51 43.95 16.70 -32.55
C ILE A 51 44.49 17.85 -33.43
N ALA A 52 44.78 17.55 -34.69
CA ALA A 52 45.31 18.49 -35.68
C ALA A 52 44.25 19.53 -36.14
N LEU A 53 43.81 20.40 -35.24
CA LEU A 53 42.86 21.48 -35.51
C LEU A 53 43.53 22.62 -36.29
N SER A 54 42.75 23.28 -37.15
CA SER A 54 43.20 24.49 -37.84
C SER A 54 43.44 25.61 -36.82
N ASN A 55 44.56 26.32 -36.92
CA ASN A 55 44.88 27.43 -36.04
C ASN A 55 45.24 28.67 -36.86
N ALA A 56 44.38 29.69 -36.78
CA ALA A 56 44.56 30.96 -37.50
C ALA A 56 45.80 31.73 -37.03
N LEU A 57 46.17 31.64 -35.75
CA LEU A 57 47.36 32.29 -35.20
C LEU A 57 48.65 31.65 -35.72
N LEU A 58 48.65 30.32 -35.89
CA LEU A 58 49.80 29.55 -36.37
C LEU A 58 49.80 29.35 -37.89
N LYS A 59 48.84 29.94 -38.63
CA LYS A 59 48.61 29.71 -40.07
C LYS A 59 48.55 28.22 -40.45
N HIS A 60 48.14 27.37 -39.51
CA HIS A 60 48.04 25.93 -39.71
C HIS A 60 46.63 25.60 -40.22
N SER A 61 46.53 24.99 -41.40
CA SER A 61 45.24 24.64 -42.01
C SER A 61 44.52 23.49 -41.31
N GLY A 62 45.20 22.76 -40.41
CA GLY A 62 44.67 21.58 -39.73
C GLY A 62 44.53 20.39 -40.67
N ASN A 63 44.26 19.20 -40.10
CA ASN A 63 43.99 17.98 -40.85
C ASN A 63 42.55 17.52 -40.62
N GLN A 64 41.68 17.81 -41.59
CA GLN A 64 40.25 17.46 -41.51
C GLN A 64 40.02 15.94 -41.46
N HIS A 65 40.86 15.13 -42.12
CA HIS A 65 40.74 13.68 -42.10
C HIS A 65 41.03 13.12 -40.71
N ALA A 66 42.10 13.58 -40.06
CA ALA A 66 42.46 13.16 -38.71
C ALA A 66 41.38 13.54 -37.67
N VAL A 67 40.77 14.72 -37.82
CA VAL A 67 39.63 15.14 -36.98
C VAL A 67 38.43 14.23 -37.21
N GLN A 68 38.13 13.88 -38.46
CA GLN A 68 37.02 12.98 -38.78
C GLN A 68 37.24 11.56 -38.23
N ASP A 69 38.45 11.02 -38.36
CA ASP A 69 38.82 9.71 -37.81
C ASP A 69 38.71 9.70 -36.28
N TYR A 70 39.14 10.78 -35.62
CA TYR A 70 38.98 10.95 -34.18
C TYR A 70 37.50 10.99 -33.78
N LEU A 71 36.67 11.74 -34.51
CA LEU A 71 35.23 11.80 -34.27
C LEU A 71 34.55 10.44 -34.44
N ILE A 72 34.95 9.65 -35.43
CA ILE A 72 34.43 8.30 -35.64
C ILE A 72 34.78 7.43 -34.43
N LYS A 73 36.07 7.34 -34.09
CA LYS A 73 36.55 6.55 -32.94
C LYS A 73 35.86 6.95 -31.65
N LEU A 74 35.73 8.24 -31.38
CA LEU A 74 35.10 8.73 -30.14
C LEU A 74 33.60 8.42 -30.13
N ASN A 75 32.91 8.59 -31.25
CA ASN A 75 31.48 8.28 -31.34
C ASN A 75 31.18 6.78 -31.21
N ASP A 76 32.11 5.90 -31.60
CA ASP A 76 31.98 4.46 -31.35
C ASP A 76 31.90 4.15 -29.84
N TYR A 77 32.52 4.97 -28.98
CA TYR A 77 32.43 4.86 -27.52
C TYR A 77 31.21 5.55 -26.90
N LEU A 78 30.69 6.63 -27.52
CA LEU A 78 29.61 7.45 -26.93
C LEU A 78 28.22 6.81 -27.01
N GLY A 79 28.07 5.76 -27.83
CA GLY A 79 26.83 5.02 -28.00
C GLY A 79 25.73 5.84 -28.68
N ASN A 80 24.49 5.34 -28.60
CA ASN A 80 23.40 5.84 -29.45
C ASN A 80 22.72 7.14 -28.97
N ASN A 81 22.94 7.59 -27.73
CA ASN A 81 22.18 8.70 -27.15
C ASN A 81 22.78 10.09 -27.44
N LEU A 82 24.08 10.14 -27.70
CA LEU A 82 24.84 11.38 -27.85
C LEU A 82 25.90 11.18 -28.93
N ARG A 83 26.00 12.12 -29.87
CA ARG A 83 27.02 12.12 -30.91
C ARG A 83 27.78 13.44 -30.91
N LEU A 84 29.11 13.38 -30.95
CA LEU A 84 29.94 14.54 -31.23
C LEU A 84 30.06 14.71 -32.74
N VAL A 85 29.46 15.79 -33.26
CA VAL A 85 29.37 16.04 -34.71
C VAL A 85 30.55 16.81 -35.23
N LYS A 86 31.02 17.82 -34.49
CA LYS A 86 32.12 18.69 -34.91
C LYS A 86 32.94 19.20 -33.72
N ILE A 87 34.24 19.35 -33.95
CA ILE A 87 35.17 20.08 -33.09
C ILE A 87 35.70 21.22 -33.94
N VAL A 88 35.42 22.46 -33.54
CA VAL A 88 35.78 23.64 -34.35
C VAL A 88 36.45 24.67 -33.44
N PRO A 89 37.58 25.28 -33.84
CA PRO A 89 38.12 26.43 -33.14
C PRO A 89 37.08 27.56 -33.13
N LYS A 90 37.02 28.33 -32.03
CA LYS A 90 36.08 29.44 -31.91
C LYS A 90 36.41 30.51 -32.96
N SER A 91 35.64 30.52 -34.04
CA SER A 91 35.71 31.52 -35.11
C SER A 91 34.66 32.61 -34.90
N ALA A 92 34.88 33.79 -35.50
CA ALA A 92 33.93 34.91 -35.47
C ALA A 92 32.62 34.61 -36.24
N LYS A 93 32.60 33.58 -37.10
CA LYS A 93 31.38 33.15 -37.80
C LYS A 93 30.45 32.39 -36.85
N PRO A 94 29.14 32.73 -36.81
CA PRO A 94 28.18 32.00 -35.98
C PRO A 94 28.06 30.55 -36.46
N LEU A 95 28.11 29.60 -35.52
CA LEU A 95 27.83 28.19 -35.83
C LEU A 95 26.32 28.05 -36.08
N VAL A 96 25.96 27.53 -37.24
CA VAL A 96 24.57 27.17 -37.56
C VAL A 96 24.26 25.82 -36.91
N LEU A 97 23.37 25.82 -35.93
CA LEU A 97 22.98 24.63 -35.17
C LEU A 97 21.66 24.06 -35.71
N LYS A 98 21.57 22.73 -35.78
CA LYS A 98 20.30 22.03 -36.00
C LYS A 98 19.48 21.98 -34.69
N PRO A 99 18.16 21.71 -34.73
CA PRO A 99 17.30 21.72 -33.54
C PRO A 99 17.76 20.81 -32.39
N ASN A 100 18.37 19.67 -32.70
CA ASN A 100 18.87 18.70 -31.70
C ASN A 100 20.35 18.90 -31.34
N GLN A 101 20.97 19.97 -31.82
CA GLN A 101 22.37 20.26 -31.60
C GLN A 101 22.57 21.32 -30.52
N PHE A 102 23.58 21.11 -29.70
CA PHE A 102 23.99 22.08 -28.68
C PHE A 102 25.51 22.20 -28.65
N VAL A 103 25.98 23.36 -28.20
CA VAL A 103 27.41 23.68 -28.17
C VAL A 103 27.93 23.67 -26.74
N ARG A 104 29.13 23.14 -26.59
CA ARG A 104 29.96 23.31 -25.41
C ARG A 104 31.29 23.91 -25.81
N THR A 105 31.87 24.72 -24.93
CA THR A 105 33.12 25.42 -25.23
C THR A 105 34.17 25.03 -24.22
N LEU A 106 35.26 24.43 -24.72
CA LEU A 106 36.47 24.23 -23.97
C LEU A 106 37.28 25.51 -23.99
N LYS A 107 37.58 26.04 -22.80
CA LYS A 107 38.44 27.19 -22.62
C LYS A 107 39.79 26.71 -22.09
N SER A 108 40.81 26.81 -22.94
CA SER A 108 42.21 26.73 -22.51
C SER A 108 42.82 28.13 -22.50
N SER A 109 44.00 28.27 -21.89
CA SER A 109 44.74 29.54 -21.83
C SER A 109 45.15 30.04 -23.22
N THR A 110 45.30 29.14 -24.19
CA THR A 110 45.81 29.44 -25.54
C THR A 110 44.80 29.18 -26.65
N THR A 111 43.78 28.35 -26.41
CA THR A 111 42.82 27.92 -27.44
C THR A 111 41.39 27.85 -26.89
N HIS A 112 40.45 28.32 -27.70
CA HIS A 112 39.02 28.16 -27.46
C HIS A 112 38.44 27.24 -28.51
N VAL A 113 37.88 26.12 -28.08
CA VAL A 113 37.37 25.09 -28.99
C VAL A 113 35.90 24.84 -28.67
N SER A 114 35.07 24.87 -29.71
CA SER A 114 33.64 24.60 -29.64
C SER A 114 33.38 23.16 -30.07
N LEU A 115 32.72 22.43 -29.17
CA LEU A 115 32.23 21.07 -29.37
C LEU A 115 30.75 21.14 -29.74
N VAL A 116 30.37 20.56 -30.87
CA VAL A 116 28.98 20.47 -31.32
C VAL A 116 28.48 19.06 -31.06
N PHE A 117 27.58 18.94 -30.10
CA PHE A 117 26.93 17.68 -29.76
C PHE A 117 25.54 17.61 -30.41
N GLU A 118 25.13 16.41 -30.78
CA GLU A 118 23.78 16.09 -31.27
C GLU A 118 23.15 15.08 -30.32
N LYS A 119 21.99 15.44 -29.77
CA LYS A 119 21.20 14.52 -28.94
C LYS A 119 20.36 13.63 -29.84
N ASN A 120 20.49 12.33 -29.65
CA ASN A 120 19.63 11.36 -30.29
C ASN A 120 18.65 10.82 -29.24
N ALA A 121 17.59 11.58 -29.01
CA ALA A 121 16.60 11.27 -27.99
C ALA A 121 15.53 10.32 -28.55
N GLN A 122 15.86 9.02 -28.64
CA GLN A 122 14.86 8.02 -28.94
C GLN A 122 14.17 7.57 -27.65
N PHE A 123 12.94 8.07 -27.45
CA PHE A 123 12.15 7.71 -26.28
C PHE A 123 11.67 6.25 -26.36
N TRP A 124 11.26 5.78 -27.53
CA TRP A 124 10.73 4.43 -27.69
C TRP A 124 11.83 3.40 -27.82
N SER A 125 11.85 2.45 -26.88
CA SER A 125 12.63 1.21 -26.97
C SER A 125 11.69 0.05 -26.62
N GLU A 126 12.03 -1.16 -27.07
CA GLU A 126 11.23 -2.37 -26.82
C GLU A 126 10.89 -2.54 -25.33
N THR A 127 11.86 -2.30 -24.45
CA THR A 127 11.67 -2.41 -23.00
C THR A 127 10.72 -1.35 -22.46
N ARG A 128 10.81 -0.10 -22.91
CA ARG A 128 9.92 0.98 -22.49
C ARG A 128 8.49 0.76 -22.99
N PHE A 129 8.33 0.19 -24.19
CA PHE A 129 7.02 -0.20 -24.69
C PHE A 129 6.38 -1.30 -23.81
N LEU A 130 7.16 -2.32 -23.42
CA LEU A 130 6.72 -3.36 -22.49
C LEU A 130 6.31 -2.80 -21.12
N ILE A 131 7.02 -1.79 -20.61
CA ILE A 131 6.67 -1.11 -19.34
C ILE A 131 5.33 -0.37 -19.47
N CYS A 132 5.10 0.34 -20.57
CA CYS A 132 3.80 0.98 -20.82
C CYS A 132 2.67 -0.06 -20.92
N LEU A 133 2.92 -1.20 -21.58
CA LEU A 133 1.96 -2.31 -21.64
C LEU A 133 1.66 -2.87 -20.24
N LEU A 134 2.69 -3.01 -19.39
CA LEU A 134 2.52 -3.43 -17.99
C LEU A 134 1.63 -2.45 -17.21
N PHE A 135 1.81 -1.13 -17.37
CA PHE A 135 0.93 -0.14 -16.74
C PHE A 135 -0.51 -0.22 -17.24
N LEU A 136 -0.72 -0.55 -18.52
CA LEU A 136 -2.06 -0.79 -19.06
C LEU A 136 -2.70 -2.00 -18.37
N VAL A 137 -1.98 -3.11 -18.27
CA VAL A 137 -2.48 -4.33 -17.60
C VAL A 137 -2.79 -4.03 -16.13
N LEU A 138 -1.88 -3.36 -15.42
CA LEU A 138 -2.06 -3.03 -14.01
C LEU A 138 -3.25 -2.09 -13.79
N SER A 139 -3.44 -1.10 -14.67
CA SER A 139 -4.59 -0.21 -14.64
C SER A 139 -5.91 -0.97 -14.84
N VAL A 140 -5.97 -1.90 -15.79
CA VAL A 140 -7.17 -2.73 -16.02
C VAL A 140 -7.47 -3.61 -14.80
N LEU A 141 -6.44 -4.21 -14.19
CA LEU A 141 -6.60 -4.99 -12.96
C LEU A 141 -7.10 -4.11 -11.81
N PHE A 142 -6.56 -2.91 -11.65
CA PHE A 142 -6.96 -1.98 -10.60
C PHE A 142 -8.39 -1.47 -10.79
N SER A 143 -8.81 -1.19 -12.03
CA SER A 143 -10.21 -0.88 -12.35
C SER A 143 -11.15 -2.04 -12.07
N LYS A 144 -10.75 -3.29 -12.37
CA LYS A 144 -11.54 -4.48 -12.04
C LYS A 144 -11.62 -4.71 -10.55
N TRP A 145 -10.54 -4.49 -9.81
CA TRP A 145 -10.51 -4.58 -8.36
C TRP A 145 -11.39 -3.50 -7.71
N LEU A 146 -11.27 -2.25 -8.15
CA LEU A 146 -12.12 -1.15 -7.69
C LEU A 146 -13.59 -1.41 -8.02
N LYS A 147 -13.89 -1.87 -9.24
CA LYS A 147 -15.22 -2.33 -9.63
C LYS A 147 -15.71 -3.49 -8.77
N SER A 148 -14.84 -4.44 -8.42
CA SER A 148 -15.20 -5.56 -7.55
C SER A 148 -15.49 -5.13 -6.12
N ILE A 149 -14.88 -4.05 -5.63
CA ILE A 149 -15.14 -3.50 -4.27
C ILE A 149 -16.41 -2.65 -4.26
N THR A 150 -16.69 -1.95 -5.35
CA THR A 150 -17.79 -0.97 -5.45
C THR A 150 -19.06 -1.55 -6.04
N GLU A 151 -18.95 -2.54 -6.94
CA GLU A 151 -20.02 -3.40 -7.42
C GLU A 151 -20.03 -4.74 -6.70
N MET A 152 -19.22 -4.94 -5.66
CA MET A 152 -19.52 -5.99 -4.69
C MET A 152 -20.95 -5.70 -4.25
N PRO A 153 -21.93 -6.52 -4.66
CA PRO A 153 -23.21 -6.46 -3.99
C PRO A 153 -22.87 -6.84 -2.55
N ALA A 154 -23.50 -6.22 -1.59
CA ALA A 154 -23.84 -7.00 -0.41
C ALA A 154 -24.62 -8.23 -0.94
N GLU A 155 -23.90 -9.36 -1.09
CA GLU A 155 -24.35 -10.74 -1.39
C GLU A 155 -24.45 -11.28 -2.85
N VAL A 156 -23.98 -12.55 -2.95
CA VAL A 156 -24.43 -13.72 -3.76
C VAL A 156 -23.63 -14.16 -5.03
N LYS A 157 -22.85 -15.25 -4.90
CA LYS A 157 -23.03 -16.61 -5.52
C LYS A 157 -21.75 -17.44 -5.28
N GLY A 158 -21.78 -18.61 -4.62
CA GLY A 158 -22.51 -19.79 -5.06
C GLY A 158 -23.62 -20.33 -4.15
N THR A 159 -24.69 -20.77 -4.82
CA THR A 159 -25.88 -21.52 -4.34
C THR A 159 -25.66 -23.04 -4.62
N PRO A 160 -26.55 -24.01 -4.26
CA PRO A 160 -28.02 -24.03 -4.26
C PRO A 160 -28.60 -24.24 -2.82
N GLN A 161 -29.85 -24.00 -2.44
CA GLN A 161 -31.12 -24.06 -3.15
C GLN A 161 -32.22 -23.41 -2.27
N ASN A 162 -33.34 -23.06 -2.91
CA ASN A 162 -34.63 -22.63 -2.38
C ASN A 162 -34.82 -21.13 -2.13
N ALA A 163 -35.32 -20.53 -3.20
CA ALA A 163 -36.04 -19.27 -3.21
C ALA A 163 -37.15 -19.26 -2.15
N ASN A 164 -37.24 -18.15 -1.43
CA ASN A 164 -38.48 -17.39 -1.29
C ASN A 164 -38.11 -15.95 -0.89
N THR A 165 -38.49 -15.04 -1.78
CA THR A 165 -38.33 -13.59 -1.65
C THR A 165 -39.31 -13.08 -0.61
N GLU A 166 -38.84 -12.55 0.52
CA GLU A 166 -39.65 -11.72 1.40
C GLU A 166 -38.93 -10.41 1.73
N VAL A 167 -39.75 -9.36 1.74
CA VAL A 167 -39.49 -7.93 1.77
C VAL A 167 -38.52 -7.50 2.88
N SER A 168 -37.49 -6.74 2.50
CA SER A 168 -36.42 -6.23 3.36
C SER A 168 -36.92 -5.26 4.43
N THR A 169 -37.01 -5.73 5.67
CA THR A 169 -36.73 -4.92 6.87
C THR A 169 -35.22 -4.82 7.06
N PRO A 170 -34.68 -3.74 7.65
CA PRO A 170 -33.24 -3.67 7.94
C PRO A 170 -32.86 -4.81 8.90
N LYS A 171 -32.13 -5.79 8.39
CA LYS A 171 -31.63 -6.96 9.13
C LYS A 171 -30.83 -6.47 10.34
N GLU A 172 -31.29 -6.66 11.57
CA GLU A 172 -30.57 -6.21 12.77
C GLU A 172 -29.19 -6.91 12.89
N LEU A 173 -28.17 -6.22 13.43
CA LEU A 173 -26.83 -6.81 13.61
C LEU A 173 -26.88 -7.92 14.66
N VAL A 174 -26.50 -9.13 14.25
CA VAL A 174 -26.37 -10.30 15.13
C VAL A 174 -24.89 -10.60 15.31
N LEU A 175 -24.42 -10.59 16.55
CA LEU A 175 -23.07 -11.05 16.91
C LEU A 175 -23.06 -12.58 16.95
N ILE A 176 -22.21 -13.22 16.14
CA ILE A 176 -22.10 -14.66 16.03
C ILE A 176 -20.83 -15.11 16.77
N ILE A 177 -21.00 -15.98 17.75
CA ILE A 177 -19.89 -16.57 18.52
C ILE A 177 -19.86 -18.07 18.21
N ASP A 178 -18.83 -18.54 17.53
CA ASP A 178 -18.69 -19.95 17.17
C ASP A 178 -17.67 -20.65 18.08
N LEU A 179 -18.16 -21.58 18.89
CA LEU A 179 -17.35 -22.39 19.79
C LEU A 179 -16.55 -23.48 19.07
N ASN A 180 -16.99 -23.93 17.89
CA ASN A 180 -16.31 -24.98 17.11
C ASN A 180 -15.04 -24.47 16.42
N THR A 181 -15.00 -23.18 16.11
CA THR A 181 -13.84 -22.51 15.48
C THR A 181 -13.17 -21.52 16.42
N LYS A 182 -13.79 -21.21 17.57
CA LYS A 182 -13.36 -20.19 18.55
C LYS A 182 -13.27 -18.79 17.95
N THR A 183 -14.25 -18.44 17.13
CA THR A 183 -14.28 -17.18 16.39
C THR A 183 -15.46 -16.31 16.75
N LEU A 184 -15.26 -15.00 16.67
CA LEU A 184 -16.31 -13.99 16.67
C LEU A 184 -16.50 -13.48 15.24
N SER A 185 -17.75 -13.33 14.81
CA SER A 185 -18.11 -12.66 13.57
C SER A 185 -19.46 -11.96 13.73
N ASN A 186 -19.95 -11.29 12.70
CA ASN A 186 -21.29 -10.72 12.67
C ASN A 186 -22.06 -11.24 11.44
N ASN A 187 -23.38 -11.10 11.46
CA ASN A 187 -24.24 -11.58 10.38
C ASN A 187 -24.13 -10.82 9.05
N TYR A 188 -23.50 -9.64 9.04
CA TYR A 188 -23.23 -8.88 7.81
C TYR A 188 -21.94 -9.37 7.12
N PHE A 189 -20.94 -9.75 7.92
CA PHE A 189 -19.62 -10.19 7.47
C PHE A 189 -19.22 -11.50 8.16
N PRO A 190 -19.88 -12.63 7.86
CA PRO A 190 -19.60 -13.91 8.51
C PRO A 190 -18.18 -14.41 8.26
N GLU A 191 -17.57 -14.01 7.13
CA GLU A 191 -16.17 -14.33 6.76
C GLU A 191 -15.13 -13.54 7.57
N ASN A 192 -15.52 -12.40 8.16
CA ASN A 192 -14.64 -11.60 9.02
C ASN A 192 -14.63 -12.22 10.42
N THR A 193 -13.96 -13.37 10.54
CA THR A 193 -13.85 -14.13 11.78
C THR A 193 -12.60 -13.75 12.55
N VAL A 194 -12.77 -13.31 13.79
CA VAL A 194 -11.66 -13.02 14.71
C VAL A 194 -11.53 -14.14 15.72
N CYS A 195 -10.35 -14.77 15.77
CA CYS A 195 -10.07 -15.83 16.73
C CYS A 195 -9.83 -15.25 18.13
N LEU A 196 -10.48 -15.81 19.14
CA LEU A 196 -10.20 -15.50 20.55
C LEU A 196 -9.46 -16.65 21.24
N ALA A 197 -8.57 -16.30 22.17
CA ALA A 197 -7.99 -17.27 23.07
C ALA A 197 -9.08 -17.86 24.01
N ASN A 198 -8.87 -19.09 24.47
CA ASN A 198 -9.88 -19.84 25.22
C ASN A 198 -10.38 -19.10 26.47
N LYS A 199 -9.48 -18.47 27.23
CA LYS A 199 -9.85 -17.75 28.47
C LYS A 199 -10.73 -16.51 28.18
N PRO A 200 -10.32 -15.58 27.29
CA PRO A 200 -11.19 -14.49 26.83
C PRO A 200 -12.53 -14.95 26.27
N LEU A 201 -12.55 -15.98 25.43
CA LEU A 201 -13.77 -16.48 24.79
C LEU A 201 -14.78 -16.99 25.82
N CYS A 202 -14.34 -17.88 26.73
CA CYS A 202 -15.20 -18.41 27.79
C CYS A 202 -15.68 -17.30 28.73
N PHE A 203 -14.81 -16.35 29.06
CA PHE A 203 -15.17 -15.24 29.94
C PHE A 203 -16.20 -14.31 29.29
N TYR A 204 -16.05 -14.01 28.00
CA TYR A 204 -16.98 -13.14 27.29
C TYR A 204 -18.38 -13.76 27.14
N LEU A 205 -18.45 -15.05 26.79
CA LEU A 205 -19.72 -15.77 26.74
C LEU A 205 -20.44 -15.79 28.08
N ALA A 206 -19.70 -16.04 29.16
CA ALA A 206 -20.22 -15.96 30.51
C ALA A 206 -20.69 -14.56 30.88
N LEU A 207 -19.93 -13.52 30.50
CA LEU A 207 -20.30 -12.13 30.75
C LEU A 207 -21.59 -11.74 30.03
N ILE A 208 -21.78 -12.19 28.78
CA ILE A 208 -23.01 -11.98 28.01
C ILE A 208 -24.21 -12.62 28.73
N GLU A 209 -24.10 -13.90 29.10
CA GLU A 209 -25.18 -14.65 29.75
C GLU A 209 -25.49 -14.04 31.13
N PHE A 210 -24.46 -13.75 31.92
CA PHE A 210 -24.60 -13.14 33.23
C PHE A 210 -25.26 -11.75 33.19
N CYS A 211 -24.86 -10.88 32.25
CA CYS A 211 -25.43 -9.54 32.11
C CYS A 211 -26.83 -9.53 31.46
N ARG A 212 -27.21 -10.58 30.73
CA ARG A 212 -28.59 -10.75 30.26
C ARG A 212 -29.54 -11.01 31.42
N ASP A 213 -29.12 -11.82 32.38
CA ASP A 213 -29.91 -12.19 33.55
C ASP A 213 -29.85 -11.12 34.66
N ASN A 214 -28.76 -10.34 34.71
CA ASN A 214 -28.53 -9.29 35.72
C ASN A 214 -28.29 -7.92 35.08
N ARG A 215 -29.36 -7.17 34.76
CA ARG A 215 -29.29 -5.93 33.96
C ARG A 215 -28.63 -4.73 34.66
N ASP A 216 -28.77 -4.63 35.98
CA ASP A 216 -28.32 -3.48 36.77
C ASP A 216 -27.05 -3.76 37.62
N VAL A 217 -26.33 -4.83 37.29
CA VAL A 217 -25.15 -5.26 38.06
C VAL A 217 -23.93 -4.39 37.76
N VAL A 218 -23.23 -3.97 38.82
CA VAL A 218 -21.99 -3.19 38.72
C VAL A 218 -20.79 -4.11 38.97
N LEU A 219 -20.03 -4.40 37.90
CA LEU A 219 -18.88 -5.30 37.96
C LEU A 219 -17.57 -4.51 37.96
N ASN A 220 -16.88 -4.46 39.09
CA ASN A 220 -15.64 -3.68 39.22
C ASN A 220 -14.39 -4.56 38.97
N GLN A 221 -13.44 -4.06 38.17
CA GLN A 221 -12.20 -4.77 37.83
C GLN A 221 -11.27 -5.00 39.04
N ASN A 222 -11.37 -4.16 40.07
CA ASN A 222 -10.58 -4.24 41.30
C ASN A 222 -11.19 -5.21 42.35
N LYS A 223 -12.33 -5.81 42.04
CA LYS A 223 -13.00 -6.82 42.89
C LYS A 223 -12.88 -8.19 42.24
N TYR A 224 -13.06 -9.23 43.05
CA TYR A 224 -13.22 -10.58 42.53
C TYR A 224 -14.45 -10.66 41.62
N VAL A 225 -14.32 -11.47 40.58
CA VAL A 225 -15.41 -11.82 39.67
C VAL A 225 -16.46 -12.60 40.48
N PRO A 226 -17.77 -12.30 40.33
CA PRO A 226 -18.83 -13.04 41.01
C PRO A 226 -18.75 -14.54 40.72
N ASP A 227 -19.02 -15.37 41.73
CA ASP A 227 -18.92 -16.83 41.61
C ASP A 227 -19.84 -17.38 40.52
N GLU A 228 -21.06 -16.85 40.38
CA GLU A 228 -22.00 -17.21 39.31
C GLU A 228 -21.41 -16.99 37.90
N LEU A 229 -20.70 -15.87 37.69
CA LEU A 229 -20.04 -15.58 36.41
C LEU A 229 -18.88 -16.55 36.19
N ILE A 230 -18.13 -16.88 37.24
CA ILE A 230 -17.07 -17.89 37.19
C ILE A 230 -17.66 -19.24 36.80
N GLU A 231 -18.78 -19.67 37.39
CA GLU A 231 -19.45 -20.92 37.05
C GLU A 231 -19.85 -20.99 35.58
N LEU A 232 -20.47 -19.92 35.05
CA LEU A 232 -20.80 -19.81 33.62
C LEU A 232 -19.54 -19.89 32.73
N ALA A 233 -18.46 -19.20 33.10
CA ALA A 233 -17.21 -19.24 32.33
C ALA A 233 -16.59 -20.64 32.31
N ASN A 234 -16.73 -21.38 33.41
CA ASN A 234 -16.26 -22.76 33.49
C ASN A 234 -17.14 -23.72 32.69
N LYS A 235 -18.45 -23.52 32.65
CA LYS A 235 -19.36 -24.27 31.77
C LYS A 235 -18.91 -24.19 30.31
N TYR A 236 -18.62 -22.99 29.79
CA TYR A 236 -18.09 -22.82 28.43
C TYR A 236 -16.68 -23.39 28.26
N PHE A 237 -15.84 -23.36 29.30
CA PHE A 237 -14.53 -23.99 29.25
C PHE A 237 -14.62 -25.51 29.13
N TYR A 238 -15.52 -26.16 29.85
CA TYR A 238 -15.78 -27.61 29.69
C TYR A 238 -16.31 -27.93 28.30
N ARG A 239 -17.18 -27.08 27.75
CA ARG A 239 -17.63 -27.23 26.36
C ARG A 239 -16.48 -27.18 25.34
N LEU A 240 -15.51 -26.27 25.54
CA LEU A 240 -14.30 -26.24 24.69
C LEU A 240 -13.41 -27.47 24.86
N ILE A 241 -13.41 -28.12 26.03
CA ILE A 241 -12.71 -29.40 26.22
C ILE A 241 -13.43 -30.51 25.42
N GLU A 242 -14.75 -30.59 25.50
CA GLU A 242 -15.56 -31.57 24.73
C GLU A 242 -15.35 -31.43 23.23
N LEU A 243 -15.25 -30.20 22.72
CA LEU A 243 -14.97 -29.90 21.31
C LEU A 243 -13.49 -30.12 20.92
N GLY A 244 -12.63 -30.54 21.85
CA GLY A 244 -11.22 -30.84 21.57
C GLY A 244 -10.31 -29.61 21.44
N HIS A 245 -10.78 -28.42 21.82
CA HIS A 245 -10.01 -27.17 21.67
C HIS A 245 -8.97 -26.92 22.77
N THR A 246 -9.01 -27.68 23.87
CA THR A 246 -8.05 -27.55 24.97
C THR A 246 -7.97 -28.80 25.83
N ILE A 247 -6.75 -29.14 26.26
CA ILE A 247 -6.45 -30.19 27.26
C ILE A 247 -5.76 -29.54 28.49
N ARG A 248 -5.72 -28.20 28.55
CA ARG A 248 -4.98 -27.44 29.58
C ARG A 248 -5.74 -27.35 30.90
N LYS A 249 -4.98 -27.06 31.97
CA LYS A 249 -5.49 -26.74 33.31
C LYS A 249 -6.54 -25.61 33.26
N ARG A 250 -7.60 -25.76 34.05
CA ARG A 250 -8.70 -24.78 34.21
C ARG A 250 -8.13 -23.36 34.40
N PRO A 251 -8.56 -22.38 33.59
CA PRO A 251 -8.09 -21.00 33.71
C PRO A 251 -8.61 -20.36 35.00
N ASN A 252 -7.78 -19.55 35.64
CA ASN A 252 -8.22 -18.67 36.72
C ASN A 252 -8.75 -17.36 36.09
N PHE A 253 -10.06 -17.10 36.22
CA PHE A 253 -10.69 -15.91 35.64
C PHE A 253 -10.52 -14.63 36.47
N ASN A 254 -10.07 -14.74 37.73
CA ASN A 254 -9.73 -13.59 38.57
C ASN A 254 -8.33 -13.03 38.28
N SER A 255 -7.42 -13.84 37.74
CA SER A 255 -6.08 -13.37 37.39
C SER A 255 -6.10 -12.61 36.06
N SER A 256 -5.38 -11.50 35.96
CA SER A 256 -5.21 -10.75 34.70
C SER A 256 -6.53 -10.40 33.99
N LEU A 257 -7.56 -10.03 34.76
CA LEU A 257 -8.89 -9.67 34.24
C LEU A 257 -8.82 -8.50 33.24
N GLU A 258 -8.03 -7.47 33.55
CA GLU A 258 -7.83 -6.31 32.67
C GLU A 258 -7.29 -6.70 31.29
N LYS A 259 -6.31 -7.62 31.27
CA LYS A 259 -5.76 -8.17 30.02
C LYS A 259 -6.82 -8.95 29.25
N THR A 260 -7.59 -9.80 29.95
CA THR A 260 -8.68 -10.59 29.36
C THR A 260 -9.73 -9.69 28.70
N LEU A 261 -10.17 -8.65 29.41
CA LEU A 261 -11.11 -7.65 28.89
C LEU A 261 -10.53 -6.87 27.70
N SER A 262 -9.22 -6.56 27.72
CA SER A 262 -8.57 -5.87 26.61
C SER A 262 -8.48 -6.73 25.34
N GLU A 263 -8.24 -8.03 25.48
CA GLU A 263 -8.26 -8.97 24.35
C GLU A 263 -9.68 -9.10 23.74
N ILE A 264 -10.72 -9.14 24.58
CA ILE A 264 -12.12 -9.15 24.13
C ILE A 264 -12.44 -7.86 23.36
N ARG A 265 -12.07 -6.70 23.92
CA ARG A 265 -12.30 -5.39 23.29
C ARG A 265 -11.62 -5.29 21.92
N ALA A 266 -10.36 -5.72 21.83
CA ALA A 266 -9.62 -5.70 20.56
C ALA A 266 -10.30 -6.57 19.50
N ALA A 267 -10.77 -7.77 19.86
CA ALA A 267 -11.49 -8.63 18.93
C ALA A 267 -12.83 -8.04 18.50
N LEU A 268 -13.56 -7.40 19.41
CA LEU A 268 -14.82 -6.70 19.07
C LEU A 268 -14.58 -5.44 18.23
N ASP A 269 -13.47 -4.72 18.42
CA ASP A 269 -13.10 -3.57 17.60
C ASP A 269 -12.88 -3.97 16.14
N GLU A 270 -12.33 -5.17 15.90
CA GLU A 270 -12.12 -5.73 14.57
C GLU A 270 -13.42 -6.29 13.96
N VAL A 271 -14.27 -6.96 14.75
CA VAL A 271 -15.57 -7.48 14.26
C VAL A 271 -16.60 -6.37 14.01
N LEU A 272 -16.54 -5.26 14.75
CA LEU A 272 -17.50 -4.16 14.68
C LEU A 272 -16.92 -2.89 14.02
N SER A 273 -15.85 -3.01 13.23
CA SER A 273 -15.18 -1.86 12.59
C SER A 273 -16.14 -1.01 11.75
N GLU A 274 -17.02 -1.67 11.00
CA GLU A 274 -18.02 -1.05 10.11
C GLU A 274 -19.29 -0.58 10.84
N HIS A 275 -19.47 -0.96 12.11
CA HIS A 275 -20.66 -0.65 12.92
C HIS A 275 -20.29 -0.14 14.31
N PRO A 276 -19.62 1.03 14.41
CA PRO A 276 -19.17 1.59 15.68
C PRO A 276 -20.33 1.87 16.65
N ASP A 277 -21.52 2.17 16.13
CA ASP A 277 -22.72 2.46 16.93
C ASP A 277 -23.19 1.25 17.76
N MET A 278 -22.86 0.02 17.33
CA MET A 278 -23.20 -1.22 18.04
C MET A 278 -22.22 -1.55 19.18
N LYS A 279 -21.12 -0.79 19.32
CA LYS A 279 -20.16 -0.99 20.41
C LYS A 279 -20.82 -0.77 21.78
N ASP A 280 -21.74 0.19 21.89
CA ASP A 280 -22.44 0.46 23.16
C ASP A 280 -23.27 -0.72 23.68
N ILE A 281 -23.54 -1.72 22.85
CA ILE A 281 -24.31 -2.93 23.17
C ILE A 281 -23.38 -4.09 23.56
N TYR A 282 -22.37 -4.38 22.74
CA TYR A 282 -21.55 -5.60 22.85
C TYR A 282 -20.21 -5.38 23.55
N TYR A 283 -19.77 -4.13 23.71
CA TYR A 283 -18.42 -3.77 24.14
C TYR A 283 -18.33 -3.62 25.67
N PRO A 284 -17.43 -4.35 26.36
CA PRO A 284 -17.20 -4.13 27.78
C PRO A 284 -16.57 -2.74 28.02
N PRO A 285 -17.20 -1.84 28.82
CA PRO A 285 -16.70 -0.48 29.00
C PRO A 285 -15.27 -0.43 29.58
N LYS A 286 -14.47 0.53 29.12
CA LYS A 286 -13.11 0.77 29.62
C LYS A 286 -13.14 1.82 30.75
N ALA A 287 -12.28 1.66 31.74
CA ALA A 287 -12.06 2.69 32.75
C ALA A 287 -11.41 3.93 32.10
N TYR A 288 -12.00 5.11 32.26
CA TYR A 288 -11.49 6.39 31.77
C TYR A 288 -11.22 7.34 32.95
N GLY A 289 -10.03 7.96 33.01
CA GLY A 289 -9.66 9.00 33.98
C GLY A 289 -8.68 8.57 35.08
N GLU A 290 -8.09 9.58 35.78
CA GLU A 290 -6.96 9.48 36.71
C GLU A 290 -7.05 8.32 37.71
N GLY A 291 -6.20 7.31 37.49
CA GLY A 291 -5.99 6.19 38.40
C GLY A 291 -6.88 4.99 38.09
N SER A 292 -6.23 3.85 37.80
CA SER A 292 -6.84 2.50 37.70
C SER A 292 -7.62 2.03 38.94
N ARG A 293 -7.70 2.86 39.98
CA ARG A 293 -8.31 2.61 41.29
C ARG A 293 -9.66 3.29 41.49
N SER A 294 -10.17 4.03 40.51
CA SER A 294 -11.52 4.59 40.57
C SER A 294 -12.55 3.47 40.77
N ARG A 295 -13.31 3.57 41.87
CA ARG A 295 -14.35 2.59 42.28
C ARG A 295 -15.57 2.55 41.34
N LEU A 296 -15.60 3.41 40.33
CA LEU A 296 -16.79 3.71 39.52
C LEU A 296 -16.79 3.02 38.16
N HIS A 297 -15.73 2.32 37.77
CA HIS A 297 -15.66 1.68 36.46
C HIS A 297 -16.22 0.25 36.51
N SER A 298 -17.44 0.10 35.97
CA SER A 298 -18.05 -1.20 35.70
C SER A 298 -17.55 -1.76 34.36
N TYR A 299 -17.40 -3.08 34.24
CA TYR A 299 -17.23 -3.77 32.94
C TYR A 299 -18.49 -4.53 32.49
N ALA A 300 -19.61 -4.35 33.18
CA ALA A 300 -20.89 -4.98 32.84
C ALA A 300 -21.42 -4.48 31.48
N LEU A 301 -22.11 -5.36 30.75
CA LEU A 301 -22.71 -5.07 29.45
C LEU A 301 -24.15 -4.56 29.64
N ILE A 302 -24.31 -3.26 29.88
CA ILE A 302 -25.58 -2.63 30.30
C ILE A 302 -26.67 -2.76 29.22
N ASN A 303 -26.30 -2.68 27.94
CA ASN A 303 -27.24 -2.69 26.82
C ASN A 303 -27.39 -4.07 26.13
N ILE A 304 -26.79 -5.13 26.67
CA ILE A 304 -26.75 -6.45 25.98
C ILE A 304 -28.13 -7.04 25.70
N ALA A 305 -29.15 -6.65 26.47
CA ALA A 305 -30.54 -7.05 26.26
C ALA A 305 -31.14 -6.51 24.95
N LYS A 306 -30.57 -5.43 24.39
CA LYS A 306 -30.95 -4.87 23.09
C LYS A 306 -30.19 -5.52 21.92
N GLY A 307 -29.19 -6.35 22.23
CA GLY A 307 -28.34 -7.02 21.24
C GLY A 307 -28.82 -8.43 20.90
N ASN A 308 -28.72 -8.77 19.61
CA ASN A 308 -28.93 -10.11 19.10
C ASN A 308 -27.60 -10.86 19.06
N ILE A 309 -27.56 -12.03 19.72
CA ILE A 309 -26.35 -12.85 19.83
C ILE A 309 -26.72 -14.29 19.47
N GLU A 310 -25.96 -14.87 18.56
CA GLU A 310 -26.06 -16.26 18.16
C GLU A 310 -24.81 -17.01 18.64
N ILE A 311 -25.00 -18.13 19.35
CA ILE A 311 -23.90 -18.97 19.85
C ILE A 311 -23.96 -20.31 19.12
N LYS A 312 -22.96 -20.60 18.30
CA LYS A 312 -22.81 -21.88 17.59
C LYS A 312 -21.94 -22.83 18.42
N GLY A 313 -22.32 -24.10 18.47
CA GLY A 313 -21.60 -25.12 19.24
C GLY A 313 -21.86 -25.08 20.76
N LYS A 314 -22.94 -24.43 21.21
CA LYS A 314 -23.39 -24.47 22.61
C LYS A 314 -23.72 -25.91 23.05
#